data_AF-A6KFI4-F1
#
_entry.id   AF-A6KFI4-F1
#
_cell.length_a   1.000
_cell.length_b   1.000
_cell.length_c   1.000
_cell.angle_alpha   90.00
_cell.angle_beta   90.00
_cell.angle_gamma   90.00
#
_symmetry.space_group_name_H-M   'P 1'
#
loop_
_entity.id
_entity.type
_entity.pdbx_description
1 polymer ?
#
loop_
_entity_poly.entity_id
_entity_poly.type
_entity_poly.pdbx_seq_one_letter_code
_entity_poly.pdbx_strand_id
1 'polypeptide(L)'
;MAWSGNKAAVVLCMDVGVAMGNSFPGEESPLEQAKKVMTMFVQRQVFSESKDEIALVLYGTESTDNALAGKDQYQNITVHRHLMLPDFDLLEDIGNKIQPSSQQADFLDALIVCMDLIQRETIGKKFGKKHIEVFTDLSSPFSQDQLDIIICNLKKSSISLQFFLPFPIDKNGEPGETEDHDSSFDHCAPSFPQKGLTEQQKEGIHMVTRVMLSLEGKDGLDEIYSFR
;
A
#
# COMPACT_ATOMS: atom_id res chain seq x y z
N MET A 1 28.34 -22.90 4.62
CA MET A 1 27.67 -21.87 5.45
C MET A 1 26.53 -21.31 4.61
N ALA A 2 25.28 -21.59 4.97
CA ALA A 2 24.12 -21.23 4.15
C ALA A 2 23.89 -19.71 4.18
N TRP A 3 23.72 -19.13 3.00
CA TRP A 3 23.52 -17.70 2.76
C TRP A 3 22.19 -17.25 3.38
N SER A 4 22.26 -16.70 4.59
CA SER A 4 21.09 -16.21 5.36
C SER A 4 20.65 -14.80 4.93
N GLY A 5 20.75 -14.50 3.63
CA GLY A 5 20.48 -13.17 3.05
C GLY A 5 19.22 -13.08 2.18
N ASN A 6 18.51 -14.19 1.93
CA ASN A 6 17.49 -14.27 0.89
C ASN A 6 16.04 -14.29 1.40
N LYS A 7 15.81 -13.84 2.64
CA LYS A 7 14.48 -13.85 3.27
C LYS A 7 14.05 -12.42 3.60
N ALA A 8 12.92 -11.99 3.05
CA ALA A 8 12.30 -10.70 3.33
C ALA A 8 11.08 -10.85 4.25
N ALA A 9 10.82 -9.82 5.04
CA ALA A 9 9.55 -9.60 5.73
C ALA A 9 8.79 -8.53 4.97
N VAL A 10 7.64 -8.88 4.39
CA VAL A 10 6.83 -7.97 3.59
C VAL A 10 5.47 -7.79 4.26
N VAL A 11 5.03 -6.55 4.41
CA VAL A 11 3.65 -6.23 4.81
C VAL A 11 2.95 -5.61 3.61
N LEU A 12 1.85 -6.23 3.20
CA LEU A 12 0.91 -5.65 2.27
C LEU A 12 -0.09 -4.83 3.09
N CYS A 13 -0.12 -3.51 2.87
CA CYS A 13 -1.00 -2.58 3.56
C CYS A 13 -2.05 -2.06 2.57
N MET A 14 -3.28 -2.58 2.67
CA MET A 14 -4.33 -2.34 1.68
C MET A 14 -5.46 -1.48 2.25
N ASP A 15 -5.81 -0.44 1.50
CA ASP A 15 -7.00 0.37 1.73
C ASP A 15 -8.24 -0.38 1.26
N VAL A 16 -9.19 -0.60 2.17
CA VAL A 16 -10.50 -1.19 1.88
C VAL A 16 -11.64 -0.21 2.17
N GLY A 17 -11.33 1.07 2.31
CA GLY A 17 -12.30 2.11 2.61
C GLY A 17 -13.31 2.35 1.48
N VAL A 18 -14.36 3.11 1.80
CA VAL A 18 -15.51 3.34 0.90
C VAL A 18 -15.11 3.90 -0.48
N ALA A 19 -14.06 4.71 -0.53
CA ALA A 19 -13.62 5.35 -1.76
C ALA A 19 -12.90 4.38 -2.71
N MET A 20 -12.14 3.42 -2.18
CA MET A 20 -11.50 2.35 -2.95
C MET A 20 -12.51 1.47 -3.70
N GLY A 21 -13.72 1.34 -3.16
CA GLY A 21 -14.82 0.61 -3.79
C GLY A 21 -15.54 1.38 -4.92
N ASN A 22 -15.32 2.69 -5.06
CA ASN A 22 -16.02 3.50 -6.03
C ASN A 22 -15.41 3.34 -7.44
N SER A 23 -16.24 3.13 -8.44
CA SER A 23 -15.83 3.17 -9.85
C SER A 23 -16.91 3.78 -10.73
N PHE A 24 -16.49 4.31 -11.89
CA PHE A 24 -17.42 4.73 -12.93
C PHE A 24 -18.00 3.50 -13.64
N PRO A 25 -19.22 3.58 -14.21
CA PRO A 25 -19.79 2.49 -14.98
C PRO A 25 -18.86 2.05 -16.12
N GLY A 26 -18.46 0.78 -16.11
CA GLY A 26 -17.54 0.21 -17.09
C GLY A 26 -16.06 0.28 -16.71
N GLU A 27 -15.72 0.90 -15.59
CA GLU A 27 -14.37 0.93 -15.02
C GLU A 27 -14.26 0.03 -13.79
N GLU A 28 -13.08 -0.57 -13.63
CA GLU A 28 -12.72 -1.33 -12.45
C GLU A 28 -12.34 -0.40 -11.30
N SER A 29 -12.82 -0.67 -10.09
CA SER A 29 -12.52 0.12 -8.91
C SER A 29 -11.03 0.04 -8.52
N PRO A 30 -10.49 1.08 -7.84
CA PRO A 30 -9.15 1.02 -7.28
C PRO A 30 -8.90 -0.22 -6.42
N LEU A 31 -9.91 -0.68 -5.66
CA LEU A 31 -9.82 -1.90 -4.87
C LEU A 31 -9.57 -3.15 -5.72
N GLU A 32 -10.33 -3.34 -6.80
CA GLU A 32 -10.18 -4.50 -7.67
C GLU A 32 -8.85 -4.47 -8.45
N GLN A 33 -8.40 -3.27 -8.85
CA GLN A 33 -7.08 -3.08 -9.44
C GLN A 33 -5.95 -3.44 -8.45
N ALA A 34 -6.04 -2.98 -7.20
CA ALA A 34 -5.10 -3.33 -6.14
C ALA A 34 -5.09 -4.84 -5.86
N LYS A 35 -6.27 -5.48 -5.78
CA LYS A 35 -6.41 -6.93 -5.62
C LYS A 35 -5.68 -7.70 -6.72
N LYS A 36 -5.74 -7.25 -7.98
CA LYS A 36 -5.01 -7.88 -9.10
C LYS A 36 -3.50 -7.77 -8.92
N VAL A 37 -2.98 -6.58 -8.58
CA VAL A 37 -1.54 -6.36 -8.35
C VAL A 37 -1.04 -7.23 -7.19
N MET A 38 -1.76 -7.22 -6.06
CA MET A 38 -1.44 -8.04 -4.89
C MET A 38 -1.52 -9.54 -5.19
N THR A 39 -2.53 -9.97 -5.95
CA THR A 39 -2.67 -11.37 -6.37
C THR A 39 -1.48 -11.80 -7.22
N MET A 40 -1.08 -10.99 -8.20
CA MET A 40 0.10 -11.26 -9.03
C MET A 40 1.38 -11.37 -8.17
N PHE A 41 1.56 -10.46 -7.21
CA PHE A 41 2.68 -10.48 -6.29
C PHE A 41 2.70 -11.77 -5.44
N VAL A 42 1.61 -12.08 -4.74
CA VAL A 42 1.53 -13.25 -3.86
C VAL A 42 1.62 -14.55 -4.66
N GLN A 43 0.99 -14.65 -5.84
CA GLN A 43 1.08 -15.82 -6.71
C GLN A 43 2.53 -16.12 -7.08
N ARG A 44 3.30 -15.09 -7.46
CA ARG A 44 4.71 -15.24 -7.78
C ARG A 44 5.51 -15.78 -6.59
N GLN A 45 5.21 -15.32 -5.38
CA GLN A 45 5.91 -15.76 -4.16
C GLN A 45 5.60 -17.22 -3.82
N VAL A 46 4.32 -17.62 -3.95
CA VAL A 46 3.88 -19.01 -3.71
C VAL A 46 4.48 -19.95 -4.75
N PHE A 47 4.38 -19.63 -6.04
CA PHE A 47 4.86 -20.53 -7.11
C PHE A 47 6.38 -20.61 -7.23
N SER A 48 7.12 -19.60 -6.75
CA SER A 48 8.59 -19.65 -6.70
C SER A 48 9.13 -20.31 -5.42
N GLU A 49 8.25 -20.80 -4.54
CA GLU A 49 8.60 -21.36 -3.23
C GLU A 49 9.49 -20.43 -2.38
N SER A 50 9.23 -19.13 -2.48
CA SER A 50 9.96 -18.10 -1.76
C SER A 50 9.95 -18.35 -0.25
N LYS A 51 11.02 -17.94 0.43
CA LYS A 51 11.12 -18.01 1.89
C LYS A 51 10.65 -16.73 2.57
N ASP A 52 10.21 -15.75 1.78
CA ASP A 52 9.70 -14.48 2.28
C ASP A 52 8.44 -14.72 3.12
N GLU A 53 8.36 -14.04 4.25
CA GLU A 53 7.15 -14.04 5.06
C GLU A 53 6.34 -12.77 4.73
N ILE A 54 5.04 -12.96 4.51
CA ILE A 54 4.10 -11.93 4.11
C ILE A 54 3.04 -11.79 5.20
N ALA A 55 2.76 -10.55 5.58
CA ALA A 55 1.63 -10.17 6.39
C ALA A 55 0.68 -9.29 5.57
N LEU A 56 -0.60 -9.25 5.97
CA LEU A 56 -1.63 -8.44 5.34
C LEU A 56 -2.30 -7.58 6.41
N VAL A 57 -2.24 -6.27 6.21
CA VAL A 57 -2.92 -5.26 7.02
C VAL A 57 -3.94 -4.56 6.14
N LEU A 58 -5.18 -4.48 6.63
CA LEU A 58 -6.28 -3.80 5.97
C LEU A 58 -6.65 -2.56 6.78
N TYR A 59 -6.83 -1.42 6.13
CA TYR A 59 -7.31 -0.21 6.79
C TYR A 59 -8.55 0.36 6.09
N GLY A 60 -9.38 1.07 6.84
CA GLY A 60 -10.74 1.40 6.42
C GLY A 60 -11.73 0.25 6.66
N THR A 61 -11.38 -0.76 7.47
CA THR A 61 -12.25 -1.89 7.84
C THR A 61 -13.36 -1.49 8.81
N GLU A 62 -14.48 -2.24 8.83
CA GLU A 62 -15.57 -2.02 9.80
C GLU A 62 -15.15 -2.36 11.24
N SER A 63 -14.29 -3.37 11.39
CA SER A 63 -13.70 -3.77 12.67
C SER A 63 -12.33 -3.11 12.90
N THR A 64 -11.85 -3.17 14.13
CA THR A 64 -10.46 -2.83 14.48
C THR A 64 -9.85 -4.03 15.16
N ASP A 65 -8.76 -4.55 14.59
CA ASP A 65 -7.99 -5.64 15.19
C ASP A 65 -6.50 -5.43 14.92
N ASN A 66 -5.87 -4.62 15.77
CA ASN A 66 -4.44 -4.39 15.75
C ASN A 66 -3.91 -4.13 17.16
N ALA A 67 -2.63 -4.37 17.39
CA ALA A 67 -2.03 -4.32 18.73
C ALA A 67 -1.94 -2.90 19.32
N LEU A 68 -2.03 -1.87 18.48
CA LEU A 68 -1.95 -0.47 18.89
C LEU A 68 -3.33 0.15 19.16
N ALA A 69 -4.42 -0.56 18.82
CA ALA A 69 -5.78 -0.07 18.92
C ALA A 69 -6.09 0.45 20.34
N GLY A 70 -6.30 1.76 20.42
CA GLY A 70 -6.71 2.46 21.63
C GLY A 70 -8.21 2.74 21.65
N LYS A 71 -8.66 3.64 22.52
CA LYS A 71 -10.07 4.09 22.50
C LYS A 71 -10.42 4.87 21.24
N ASP A 72 -9.50 5.70 20.75
CA ASP A 72 -9.73 6.59 19.59
C ASP A 72 -8.52 6.66 18.65
N GLN A 73 -7.57 5.73 18.77
CA GLN A 73 -6.34 5.70 17.96
C GLN A 73 -6.24 4.37 17.22
N TYR A 74 -5.69 4.43 16.00
CA TYR A 74 -5.49 3.26 15.14
C TYR A 74 -6.79 2.45 14.91
N GLN A 75 -7.91 3.16 14.77
CA GLN A 75 -9.23 2.58 14.52
C GLN A 75 -9.37 2.16 13.04
N ASN A 76 -10.29 1.24 12.78
CA ASN A 76 -10.63 0.75 11.45
C ASN A 76 -9.44 0.11 10.72
N ILE A 77 -8.42 -0.33 11.47
CA ILE A 77 -7.25 -1.04 10.97
C ILE A 77 -7.26 -2.46 11.55
N THR A 78 -7.14 -3.45 10.67
CA THR A 78 -7.19 -4.88 10.98
C THR A 78 -5.95 -5.58 10.42
N VAL A 79 -5.20 -6.27 11.28
CA VAL A 79 -4.14 -7.20 10.86
C VAL A 79 -4.82 -8.48 10.41
N HIS A 80 -5.23 -8.52 9.14
CA HIS A 80 -5.93 -9.67 8.55
C HIS A 80 -5.07 -10.94 8.58
N ARG A 81 -3.75 -10.78 8.40
CA ARG A 81 -2.81 -11.90 8.48
C ARG A 81 -1.46 -11.47 9.05
N HIS A 82 -0.99 -12.23 10.05
CA HIS A 82 0.34 -12.09 10.62
C HIS A 82 1.45 -12.62 9.70
N LEU A 83 2.70 -12.30 10.00
CA LEU A 83 3.87 -12.58 9.16
C LEU A 83 4.14 -14.09 9.10
N MET A 84 3.85 -14.69 7.95
CA MET A 84 4.05 -16.12 7.68
C MET A 84 4.32 -16.37 6.20
N LEU A 85 4.72 -17.59 5.82
CA LEU A 85 4.87 -17.94 4.41
C LEU A 85 3.51 -17.78 3.70
N PRO A 86 3.49 -17.21 2.48
CA PRO A 86 2.26 -17.10 1.71
C PRO A 86 1.78 -18.48 1.27
N ASP A 87 0.47 -18.64 1.20
CA ASP A 87 -0.22 -19.85 0.76
C ASP A 87 -1.42 -19.50 -0.12
N PHE A 88 -2.16 -20.53 -0.54
CA PHE A 88 -3.37 -20.37 -1.33
C PHE A 88 -4.51 -19.70 -0.56
N ASP A 89 -4.52 -19.78 0.77
CA ASP A 89 -5.54 -19.15 1.60
C ASP A 89 -5.39 -17.62 1.52
N LEU A 90 -4.15 -17.09 1.52
CA LEU A 90 -3.90 -15.66 1.29
C LEU A 90 -4.42 -15.20 -0.08
N LEU A 91 -4.22 -16.03 -1.12
CA LEU A 91 -4.69 -15.73 -2.46
C LEU A 91 -6.22 -15.72 -2.55
N GLU A 92 -6.87 -16.67 -1.90
CA GLU A 92 -8.34 -16.72 -1.83
C GLU A 92 -8.89 -15.53 -1.05
N ASP A 93 -8.24 -15.16 0.06
CA ASP A 93 -8.62 -14.01 0.87
C ASP A 93 -8.56 -12.72 0.05
N ILE A 94 -7.42 -12.46 -0.60
CA ILE A 94 -7.22 -11.26 -1.44
C ILE A 94 -8.20 -11.25 -2.60
N GLY A 95 -8.40 -12.37 -3.30
CA GLY A 95 -9.26 -12.42 -4.49
C GLY A 95 -10.75 -12.30 -4.17
N ASN A 96 -11.23 -13.00 -3.13
CA ASN A 96 -12.66 -13.26 -2.95
C ASN A 96 -13.23 -12.76 -1.63
N LYS A 97 -12.47 -12.78 -0.53
CA LYS A 97 -13.01 -12.48 0.82
C LYS A 97 -12.90 -11.01 1.19
N ILE A 98 -11.87 -10.31 0.70
CA ILE A 98 -11.70 -8.88 0.94
C ILE A 98 -12.73 -8.11 0.09
N GLN A 99 -13.56 -7.35 0.81
CA GLN A 99 -14.64 -6.54 0.27
C GLN A 99 -14.46 -5.08 0.69
N PRO A 100 -14.96 -4.11 -0.10
CA PRO A 100 -14.96 -2.73 0.31
C PRO A 100 -15.82 -2.54 1.57
N SER A 101 -15.37 -1.65 2.45
CA SER A 101 -16.04 -1.27 3.69
C SER A 101 -16.65 0.12 3.55
N SER A 102 -17.59 0.45 4.43
CA SER A 102 -18.21 1.77 4.52
C SER A 102 -17.38 2.78 5.32
N GLN A 103 -16.28 2.34 5.92
CA GLN A 103 -15.42 3.16 6.78
C GLN A 103 -14.25 3.76 6.00
N GLN A 104 -13.50 4.64 6.67
CA GLN A 104 -12.23 5.20 6.22
C GLN A 104 -11.26 5.18 7.39
N ALA A 105 -9.96 5.14 7.10
CA ALA A 105 -8.93 5.24 8.13
C ALA A 105 -7.72 6.02 7.59
N ASP A 106 -6.93 6.55 8.51
CA ASP A 106 -5.70 7.27 8.19
C ASP A 106 -4.61 6.27 7.74
N PHE A 107 -4.07 6.49 6.54
CA PHE A 107 -3.03 5.63 5.98
C PHE A 107 -1.69 5.75 6.74
N LEU A 108 -1.42 6.89 7.40
CA LEU A 108 -0.24 7.07 8.25
C LEU A 108 -0.36 6.26 9.55
N ASP A 109 -1.56 6.18 10.12
CA ASP A 109 -1.84 5.27 11.24
C ASP A 109 -1.69 3.81 10.81
N ALA A 110 -2.17 3.45 9.62
CA ALA A 110 -1.98 2.12 9.06
C ALA A 110 -0.48 1.79 8.86
N LEU A 111 0.32 2.75 8.41
CA LEU A 111 1.77 2.61 8.27
C LEU A 111 2.45 2.38 9.62
N ILE A 112 2.03 3.08 10.68
CA ILE A 112 2.53 2.84 12.05
C ILE A 112 2.20 1.41 12.51
N VAL A 113 0.96 0.95 12.28
CA VAL A 113 0.56 -0.44 12.60
C VAL A 113 1.42 -1.45 11.83
N CYS A 114 1.70 -1.21 10.54
CA CYS A 114 2.59 -2.06 9.75
C CYS A 114 4.02 -2.10 10.30
N MET A 115 4.54 -0.95 10.72
CA MET A 115 5.87 -0.86 11.33
C MET A 115 5.96 -1.60 12.66
N ASP A 116 4.96 -1.45 13.53
CA ASP A 116 4.85 -2.20 14.78
C ASP A 116 4.78 -3.71 14.52
N LEU A 117 3.97 -4.14 13.55
CA LEU A 117 3.84 -5.54 13.16
C LEU A 117 5.20 -6.13 12.73
N ILE A 118 5.91 -5.47 11.81
CA ILE A 118 7.26 -5.89 11.39
C ILE A 118 8.20 -5.91 12.59
N GLN A 119 8.20 -4.88 13.43
CA GLN A 119 9.11 -4.82 14.56
C GLN A 119 8.86 -5.96 15.54
N ARG A 120 7.61 -6.25 15.92
CA ARG A 120 7.27 -7.32 16.86
C ARG A 120 7.56 -8.71 16.29
N GLU A 121 7.17 -8.98 15.05
CA GLU A 121 7.20 -10.34 14.50
C GLU A 121 8.52 -10.73 13.87
N THR A 122 9.42 -9.76 13.68
CA THR A 122 10.80 -10.02 13.25
C THR A 122 11.78 -10.21 14.42
N ILE A 123 11.33 -10.02 15.68
CA ILE A 123 12.18 -10.29 16.86
C ILE A 123 12.61 -11.76 16.87
N GLY A 124 13.91 -11.98 17.00
CA GLY A 124 14.49 -13.33 17.03
C GLY A 124 14.57 -14.04 15.68
N LYS A 125 14.01 -13.47 14.60
CA LYS A 125 14.13 -13.96 13.22
C LYS A 125 15.15 -13.11 12.45
N LYS A 126 15.88 -13.73 11.52
CA LYS A 126 16.80 -13.02 10.62
C LYS A 126 16.11 -12.78 9.28
N PHE A 127 15.94 -11.51 8.93
CA PHE A 127 15.45 -11.04 7.63
C PHE A 127 16.51 -10.17 6.97
N GLY A 128 16.77 -10.39 5.68
CA GLY A 128 17.70 -9.59 4.88
C GLY A 128 17.09 -8.27 4.42
N LYS A 129 15.76 -8.22 4.26
CA LYS A 129 14.99 -7.02 3.88
C LYS A 129 13.70 -6.93 4.69
N LYS A 130 13.29 -5.72 5.04
CA LYS A 130 11.96 -5.39 5.57
C LYS A 130 11.29 -4.42 4.61
N HIS A 131 10.08 -4.71 4.21
CA HIS A 131 9.39 -3.96 3.16
C HIS A 131 7.91 -3.79 3.48
N ILE A 132 7.37 -2.62 3.16
CA ILE A 132 5.94 -2.31 3.23
C ILE A 132 5.49 -1.86 1.84
N GLU A 133 4.43 -2.46 1.34
CA GLU A 133 3.76 -2.08 0.10
C GLU A 133 2.38 -1.54 0.44
N VAL A 134 2.11 -0.27 0.10
CA VAL A 134 0.86 0.42 0.43
C VAL A 134 0.00 0.56 -0.82
N PHE A 135 -1.25 0.10 -0.76
CA PHE A 135 -2.23 0.13 -1.86
C PHE A 135 -3.39 1.04 -1.48
N THR A 136 -3.52 2.21 -2.11
CA THR A 136 -4.53 3.21 -1.73
C THR A 136 -4.87 4.16 -2.86
N ASP A 137 -6.04 4.81 -2.77
CA ASP A 137 -6.45 5.90 -3.66
C ASP A 137 -6.20 7.30 -3.09
N LEU A 138 -5.63 7.40 -1.87
CA LEU A 138 -5.33 8.65 -1.15
C LEU A 138 -6.53 9.56 -0.93
N SER A 139 -7.75 8.99 -0.91
CA SER A 139 -8.99 9.75 -0.74
C SER A 139 -9.42 9.95 0.71
N SER A 140 -8.85 9.18 1.64
CA SER A 140 -9.17 9.25 3.07
C SER A 140 -8.41 10.42 3.74
N PRO A 141 -9.04 11.16 4.67
CA PRO A 141 -8.35 12.15 5.50
C PRO A 141 -7.22 11.52 6.33
N PHE A 142 -6.15 12.29 6.57
CA PHE A 142 -5.00 11.85 7.36
C PHE A 142 -4.42 13.00 8.20
N SER A 143 -3.71 12.66 9.29
CA SER A 143 -3.02 13.60 10.16
C SER A 143 -1.51 13.59 9.94
N GLN A 144 -0.93 14.78 9.71
CA GLN A 144 0.51 14.93 9.48
C GLN A 144 1.34 15.01 10.78
N ASP A 145 0.71 15.00 11.95
CA ASP A 145 1.38 15.26 13.24
C ASP A 145 2.51 14.28 13.57
N GLN A 146 2.45 13.05 13.04
CA GLN A 146 3.40 11.98 13.34
C GLN A 146 4.39 11.69 12.20
N LEU A 147 4.34 12.46 11.12
CA LEU A 147 5.12 12.22 9.91
C LEU A 147 6.63 12.09 10.17
N ASP A 148 7.24 13.04 10.87
CA ASP A 148 8.68 13.05 11.11
C ASP A 148 9.12 11.83 11.95
N ILE A 149 8.24 11.38 12.85
CA ILE A 149 8.44 10.19 13.67
C ILE A 149 8.37 8.93 12.80
N ILE A 150 7.38 8.84 11.92
CA ILE A 150 7.23 7.74 10.95
C ILE A 150 8.48 7.62 10.08
N ILE A 151 8.90 8.72 9.43
CA ILE A 151 10.10 8.74 8.57
C ILE A 151 11.35 8.33 9.37
N CYS A 152 11.51 8.86 10.58
CA CYS A 152 12.64 8.51 11.45
C CYS A 152 12.66 7.02 11.79
N ASN A 153 11.50 6.45 12.13
CA ASN A 153 11.38 5.05 12.52
C ASN A 153 11.54 4.08 11.34
N LEU A 154 11.07 4.44 10.14
CA LEU A 154 11.31 3.66 8.91
C LEU A 154 12.81 3.56 8.61
N LYS A 155 13.53 4.69 8.66
CA LYS A 155 15.00 4.73 8.48
C LYS A 155 15.73 3.91 9.53
N LYS A 156 15.42 4.14 10.82
CA LYS A 156 16.06 3.43 11.94
C LYS A 156 15.84 1.92 11.88
N SER A 157 14.67 1.50 11.40
CA SER A 157 14.30 0.09 11.29
C SER A 157 14.74 -0.55 9.97
N SER A 158 15.36 0.22 9.06
CA SER A 158 15.71 -0.17 7.69
C SER A 158 14.54 -0.83 6.95
N ILE A 159 13.35 -0.23 7.09
CA ILE A 159 12.13 -0.64 6.38
C ILE A 159 12.03 0.20 5.11
N SER A 160 11.99 -0.48 3.98
CA SER A 160 11.73 0.13 2.67
C SER A 160 10.24 0.24 2.42
N LEU A 161 9.81 1.20 1.61
CA LEU A 161 8.40 1.54 1.41
C LEU A 161 8.11 1.69 -0.09
N GLN A 162 6.99 1.15 -0.55
CA GLN A 162 6.47 1.35 -1.92
C GLN A 162 5.00 1.75 -1.84
N PHE A 163 4.58 2.62 -2.77
CA PHE A 163 3.17 3.01 -2.91
C PHE A 163 2.63 2.56 -4.26
N PHE A 164 1.40 2.07 -4.25
CA PHE A 164 0.63 1.68 -5.42
C PHE A 164 -0.69 2.47 -5.42
N LEU A 165 -0.90 3.26 -6.46
CA LEU A 165 -2.00 4.22 -6.59
C LEU A 165 -2.83 3.96 -7.85
N PRO A 166 -4.09 4.40 -7.92
CA PRO A 166 -4.91 4.26 -9.14
C PRO A 166 -4.54 5.24 -10.25
N PHE A 167 -3.59 6.16 -10.01
CA PHE A 167 -3.12 7.17 -10.95
C PHE A 167 -1.59 7.32 -10.87
N PRO A 168 -0.93 7.71 -11.97
CA PRO A 168 0.51 7.96 -11.96
C PRO A 168 0.84 9.30 -11.27
N ILE A 169 2.03 9.36 -10.67
CA ILE A 169 2.65 10.59 -10.17
C ILE A 169 3.85 10.89 -11.07
N ASP A 170 4.07 12.16 -11.40
CA ASP A 170 5.23 12.56 -12.17
C ASP A 170 6.53 12.54 -11.32
N LYS A 171 7.69 12.64 -11.98
CA LYS A 171 8.99 12.66 -11.28
C LYS A 171 9.26 13.97 -10.53
N ASN A 172 8.33 14.92 -10.58
CA ASN A 172 8.39 16.18 -9.84
C ASN A 172 7.54 16.11 -8.57
N GLY A 173 6.78 15.04 -8.35
CA GLY A 173 5.87 14.89 -7.22
C GLY A 173 4.52 15.60 -7.43
N GLU A 174 4.19 15.91 -8.67
CA GLU A 174 2.90 16.46 -9.09
C GLU A 174 2.05 15.37 -9.76
N PRO A 175 0.71 15.53 -9.79
CA PRO A 175 -0.15 14.69 -10.61
C PRO A 175 0.32 14.66 -12.06
N GLY A 176 0.58 13.48 -12.62
CA GLY A 176 1.01 13.39 -14.01
C GLY A 176 -0.10 13.84 -14.97
N GLU A 177 0.11 14.90 -15.75
CA GLU A 177 -0.76 15.22 -16.88
C GLU A 177 -0.36 14.36 -18.09
N THR A 178 -1.34 13.71 -18.75
CA THR A 178 -1.09 13.15 -20.08
C THR A 178 -1.24 14.29 -21.08
N GLU A 179 -0.14 14.77 -21.66
CA GLU A 179 -0.22 15.65 -22.82
C GLU A 179 -0.94 14.87 -23.94
N ASP A 180 -2.09 15.39 -24.39
CA ASP A 180 -2.81 14.95 -25.59
C ASP A 180 -1.93 15.20 -26.83
N HIS A 181 -0.94 14.35 -27.05
CA HIS A 181 -0.23 14.29 -28.32
C HIS A 181 -0.89 13.21 -29.20
N ASP A 182 -1.70 13.72 -30.14
CA ASP A 182 -2.41 12.97 -31.18
C ASP A 182 -1.48 12.02 -31.96
N SER A 183 -1.56 10.72 -31.69
CA SER A 183 -1.10 9.67 -32.61
C SER A 183 -1.85 8.35 -32.41
N SER A 184 -2.94 8.21 -33.15
CA SER A 184 -3.50 7.01 -33.81
C SER A 184 -3.01 5.59 -33.36
N PHE A 185 -4.00 4.75 -33.02
CA PHE A 185 -4.03 3.27 -32.96
C PHE A 185 -3.42 2.56 -31.74
N ASP A 186 -4.23 2.33 -30.68
CA ASP A 186 -4.76 1.00 -30.30
C ASP A 186 -5.69 1.13 -29.08
N HIS A 187 -6.67 0.23 -28.97
CA HIS A 187 -7.80 0.33 -28.05
C HIS A 187 -7.45 0.17 -26.56
N CYS A 188 -8.14 0.98 -25.75
CA CYS A 188 -8.56 0.75 -24.34
C CYS A 188 -7.63 1.20 -23.21
N ALA A 189 -7.70 2.48 -22.83
CA ALA A 189 -7.61 2.90 -21.44
C ALA A 189 -8.28 4.27 -21.26
N PRO A 190 -9.32 4.42 -20.42
CA PRO A 190 -9.67 5.75 -19.94
C PRO A 190 -8.54 6.24 -19.05
N SER A 191 -7.88 7.29 -19.52
CA SER A 191 -6.83 8.07 -18.88
C SER A 191 -7.43 8.88 -17.74
N PHE A 192 -6.91 8.69 -16.53
CA PHE A 192 -7.28 9.42 -15.31
C PHE A 192 -8.76 9.29 -14.88
N PRO A 193 -9.10 9.55 -13.60
CA PRO A 193 -10.47 9.90 -13.28
C PRO A 193 -10.88 11.05 -14.20
N GLN A 194 -11.92 10.87 -15.01
CA GLN A 194 -12.45 11.87 -15.96
C GLN A 194 -12.80 13.23 -15.30
N LYS A 195 -12.76 13.28 -13.96
CA LYS A 195 -13.06 14.43 -13.12
C LYS A 195 -11.82 15.14 -12.53
N GLY A 196 -10.61 14.68 -12.87
CA GLY A 196 -9.37 15.12 -12.22
C GLY A 196 -9.24 14.59 -10.78
N LEU A 197 -8.09 14.83 -10.14
CA LEU A 197 -7.85 14.45 -8.75
C LEU A 197 -8.57 15.39 -7.78
N THR A 198 -9.07 14.82 -6.68
CA THR A 198 -9.64 15.61 -5.59
C THR A 198 -8.54 16.36 -4.82
N GLU A 199 -8.90 17.43 -4.10
CA GLU A 199 -7.94 18.16 -3.27
C GLU A 199 -7.33 17.28 -2.17
N GLN A 200 -8.13 16.36 -1.61
CA GLN A 200 -7.64 15.36 -0.64
C GLN A 200 -6.56 14.44 -1.26
N GLN A 201 -6.78 14.00 -2.50
CA GLN A 201 -5.78 13.18 -3.22
C GLN A 201 -4.52 13.97 -3.57
N LYS A 202 -4.65 15.25 -3.94
CA LYS A 202 -3.48 16.11 -4.17
C LYS A 202 -2.66 16.30 -2.88
N GLU A 203 -3.32 16.53 -1.74
CA GLU A 203 -2.66 16.61 -0.44
C GLU A 203 -1.98 15.27 -0.09
N GLY A 204 -2.67 14.15 -0.32
CA GLY A 204 -2.12 12.81 -0.15
C GLY A 204 -0.88 12.56 -1.03
N ILE A 205 -0.89 12.98 -2.29
CA ILE A 205 0.25 12.88 -3.20
C ILE A 205 1.43 13.67 -2.65
N HIS A 206 1.23 14.95 -2.33
CA HIS A 206 2.28 15.77 -1.72
C HIS A 206 2.84 15.11 -0.46
N MET A 207 1.98 14.44 0.31
CA MET A 207 2.41 13.73 1.49
C MET A 207 3.27 12.51 1.15
N VAL A 208 2.78 11.62 0.30
CA VAL A 208 3.53 10.43 -0.16
C VAL A 208 4.88 10.84 -0.77
N THR A 209 4.90 11.82 -1.67
CA THR A 209 6.13 12.37 -2.26
C THR A 209 7.10 12.84 -1.19
N ARG A 210 6.64 13.59 -0.17
CA ARG A 210 7.50 14.06 0.92
C ARG A 210 8.05 12.90 1.76
N VAL A 211 7.26 11.86 2.04
CA VAL A 211 7.75 10.64 2.72
C VAL A 211 8.83 9.97 1.89
N MET A 212 8.55 9.70 0.62
CA MET A 212 9.45 8.95 -0.27
C MET A 212 10.76 9.69 -0.53
N LEU A 213 10.70 11.00 -0.82
CA LEU A 213 11.91 11.85 -0.95
C LEU A 213 12.73 11.90 0.33
N SER A 214 12.06 11.87 1.49
CA SER A 214 12.76 11.87 2.77
C SER A 214 13.44 10.54 3.03
N LEU A 215 12.87 9.41 2.63
CA LEU A 215 13.41 8.07 2.85
C LEU A 215 14.58 7.76 1.91
N GLU A 216 14.40 7.97 0.61
CA GLU A 216 15.29 7.45 -0.44
C GLU A 216 15.86 8.55 -1.36
N GLY A 217 15.59 9.82 -1.07
CA GLY A 217 16.01 10.92 -1.92
C GLY A 217 15.23 10.94 -3.24
N LYS A 218 15.85 11.41 -4.33
CA LYS A 218 15.17 11.53 -5.64
C LYS A 218 14.69 10.19 -6.18
N ASP A 219 15.42 9.11 -5.89
CA ASP A 219 15.11 7.76 -6.36
C ASP A 219 13.84 7.22 -5.69
N GLY A 220 13.43 7.77 -4.54
CA GLY A 220 12.19 7.36 -3.86
C GLY A 220 10.91 7.64 -4.66
N LEU A 221 10.95 8.54 -5.64
CA LEU A 221 9.80 8.75 -6.54
C LEU A 221 9.62 7.60 -7.54
N ASP A 222 10.67 6.84 -7.82
CA ASP A 222 10.61 5.65 -8.68
C ASP A 222 9.99 4.44 -7.95
N GLU A 223 9.71 4.58 -6.64
CA GLU A 223 9.07 3.59 -5.77
C GLU A 223 7.56 3.88 -5.57
N ILE A 224 7.00 4.79 -6.37
CA ILE A 224 5.56 5.06 -6.44
C ILE A 224 5.04 4.60 -7.81
N TYR A 225 4.11 3.64 -7.79
CA TYR A 225 3.60 2.96 -8.97
C TYR A 225 2.11 3.20 -9.16
N SER A 226 1.64 3.11 -10.40
CA SER A 226 0.22 2.92 -10.70
C SER A 226 -0.18 1.45 -10.61
N PHE A 227 -1.45 1.15 -10.35
CA PHE A 227 -1.97 -0.23 -10.42
C PHE A 227 -1.99 -0.82 -11.85
N ARG A 228 -1.85 0.04 -12.87
CA ARG A 228 -1.85 -0.32 -14.30
C ARG A 228 -0.49 -0.08 -14.92
#